data_AF-A0A101ICA8-F1
#
_entry.id   AF-A0A101ICA8-F1
#
_cell.length_a   1.000
_cell.length_b   1.000
_cell.length_c   1.000
_cell.angle_alpha   90.00
_cell.angle_beta   90.00
_cell.angle_gamma   90.00
#
_symmetry.space_group_name_H-M   'P 1'
#
loop_
_entity.id
_entity.type
_entity.pdbx_description
1 polymer ?
#
loop_
_entity_poly.entity_id
_entity_poly.type
_entity_poly.pdbx_seq_one_letter_code
_entity_poly.pdbx_strand_id
1 'polypeptide(L)'
;NYGNIMVELADSAQVGKHPAKWKYRSSQSGFTVLIDPTYPETLTSIFVALPAYGYSIPFLMGATETPRALLDGTVYVSQKESFRYSDYHQSGINDKWKEFLYATRNQLTEGNDVTESINKNFLEMVELVLSMNK
;
A
#
# COMPACT_ATOMS: atom_id res chain seq x y z
N ASN A 1 23.53 10.74 -15.40
CA ASN A 1 23.02 11.18 -14.08
C ASN A 1 21.56 10.79 -13.96
N TYR A 2 21.33 9.52 -13.59
CA TYR A 2 19.98 9.01 -13.31
C TYR A 2 19.52 9.63 -11.98
N GLY A 3 18.75 10.70 -12.11
CA GLY A 3 18.31 11.53 -10.98
C GLY A 3 17.25 10.81 -10.16
N ASN A 4 17.61 10.54 -8.91
CA ASN A 4 16.76 10.38 -7.73
C ASN A 4 15.24 10.35 -8.00
N ILE A 5 14.66 9.16 -7.96
CA ILE A 5 13.21 9.00 -7.81
C ILE A 5 12.84 9.55 -6.43
N MET A 6 12.33 10.79 -6.38
CA MET A 6 11.67 11.31 -5.19
C MET A 6 10.30 10.63 -5.09
N VAL A 7 10.20 9.65 -4.18
CA VAL A 7 8.91 9.18 -3.69
C VAL A 7 8.36 10.27 -2.78
N GLU A 8 7.70 11.27 -3.34
CA GLU A 8 6.86 12.17 -2.56
C GLU A 8 5.47 11.55 -2.49
N LEU A 9 5.18 10.91 -1.36
CA LEU A 9 3.81 10.57 -0.98
C LEU A 9 2.97 11.84 -1.08
N ALA A 10 1.72 11.74 -1.54
CA ALA A 10 0.81 12.87 -1.74
C ALA A 10 0.56 13.75 -0.49
N ASP A 11 1.09 13.35 0.68
CA ASP A 11 1.01 14.07 1.95
C ASP A 11 2.39 14.39 2.58
N SER A 12 3.46 14.34 1.78
CA SER A 12 4.78 14.89 2.09
C SER A 12 4.65 16.35 2.55
N ALA A 13 5.40 16.74 3.58
CA ALA A 13 5.41 18.13 4.06
C ALA A 13 5.87 19.13 2.98
N GLN A 14 6.52 18.64 1.93
CA GLN A 14 7.05 19.41 0.81
C GLN A 14 6.07 19.50 -0.38
N VAL A 15 4.96 18.73 -0.36
CA VAL A 15 3.91 18.79 -1.40
C VAL A 15 2.83 19.80 -1.00
N GLY A 16 2.48 20.70 -1.92
CA GLY A 16 1.45 21.71 -1.72
C GLY A 16 0.10 21.08 -1.40
N LYS A 17 -0.38 21.25 -0.16
CA LYS A 17 -1.66 20.70 0.27
C LYS A 17 -2.79 21.54 -0.29
N HIS A 18 -3.65 20.94 -1.12
CA HIS A 18 -4.87 21.60 -1.58
C HIS A 18 -5.82 21.83 -0.38
N PRO A 19 -6.39 23.03 -0.18
CA PRO A 19 -7.19 23.37 1.01
C PRO A 19 -8.50 22.59 1.12
N ALA A 20 -8.92 21.92 0.05
CA ALA A 20 -9.93 20.86 0.14
C ALA A 20 -9.31 19.67 0.88
N LYS A 21 -9.36 19.69 2.22
CA LYS A 21 -9.17 18.50 3.05
C LYS A 21 -9.99 17.40 2.39
N TRP A 22 -9.35 16.30 1.99
CA TRP A 22 -10.00 15.13 1.41
C TRP A 22 -10.98 14.45 2.38
N LYS A 23 -11.45 15.11 3.46
CA LYS A 23 -12.33 14.65 4.55
C LYS A 23 -13.83 14.80 4.23
N TYR A 24 -14.26 14.57 2.99
CA TYR A 24 -15.69 14.50 2.67
C TYR A 24 -16.21 13.06 2.79
N ARG A 25 -17.41 12.85 3.36
CA ARG A 25 -18.10 11.53 3.31
C ARG A 25 -18.22 10.96 1.88
N SER A 26 -18.07 11.79 0.86
CA SER A 26 -18.06 11.46 -0.56
C SER A 26 -16.66 11.35 -1.18
N SER A 27 -15.58 11.38 -0.40
CA SER A 27 -14.22 11.34 -0.95
C SER A 27 -13.95 9.97 -1.55
N GLN A 28 -13.62 10.00 -2.84
CA GLN A 28 -13.19 8.84 -3.60
C GLN A 28 -11.85 8.35 -3.02
N SER A 29 -11.69 7.03 -2.98
CA SER A 29 -10.48 6.34 -2.52
C SER A 29 -9.20 6.99 -3.06
N GLY A 30 -8.21 7.19 -2.18
CA GLY A 30 -6.90 7.70 -2.57
C GLY A 30 -5.94 6.55 -2.91
N PHE A 31 -5.05 6.77 -3.88
CA PHE A 31 -3.94 5.85 -4.14
C PHE A 31 -2.62 6.59 -4.39
N THR A 32 -1.52 5.94 -4.03
CA THR A 32 -0.15 6.37 -4.36
C THR A 32 0.55 5.25 -5.13
N VAL A 33 1.25 5.58 -6.21
CA VAL A 33 2.02 4.60 -6.99
C VAL A 33 3.52 4.87 -6.81
N LEU A 34 4.27 3.82 -6.55
CA LEU A 34 5.73 3.81 -6.53
C LEU A 34 6.22 2.87 -7.61
N ILE A 35 6.88 3.43 -8.63
CA ILE A 35 7.40 2.67 -9.77
C ILE A 35 8.85 2.28 -9.49
N ASP A 36 9.14 0.98 -9.55
CA ASP A 36 10.51 0.47 -9.41
C ASP A 36 11.25 0.61 -10.75
N PRO A 37 12.43 1.25 -10.80
CA PRO A 37 13.15 1.46 -12.06
C PRO A 37 13.89 0.22 -12.57
N THR A 38 14.11 -0.79 -11.72
CA THR A 38 14.93 -1.96 -12.04
C THR A 38 14.07 -3.19 -12.28
N TYR A 39 13.01 -3.37 -11.49
CA TYR A 39 12.06 -4.47 -11.60
C TYR A 39 10.62 -3.92 -11.67
N PRO A 40 10.27 -3.11 -12.68
CA PRO A 40 8.99 -2.40 -12.75
C PRO A 40 7.77 -3.34 -12.77
N GLU A 41 7.91 -4.53 -13.35
CA GLU A 41 6.86 -5.56 -13.40
C GLU A 41 6.65 -6.27 -12.06
N THR A 42 7.67 -6.28 -11.19
CA THR A 42 7.65 -7.08 -9.95
C THR A 42 7.47 -6.22 -8.70
N LEU A 43 8.25 -5.14 -8.57
CA LEU A 43 8.37 -4.35 -7.35
C LEU A 43 7.58 -3.03 -7.36
N THR A 44 7.02 -2.63 -8.51
CA THR A 44 6.09 -1.48 -8.55
C THR A 44 4.96 -1.72 -7.56
N SER A 45 4.73 -0.74 -6.68
CA SER A 45 3.78 -0.83 -5.59
C SER A 45 2.69 0.23 -5.71
N ILE A 46 1.43 -0.15 -5.49
CA ILE A 46 0.29 0.75 -5.44
C ILE A 46 -0.29 0.70 -4.03
N PHE A 47 -0.30 1.83 -3.34
CA PHE A 47 -0.92 1.96 -2.01
C PHE A 47 -2.34 2.46 -2.18
N VAL A 48 -3.34 1.69 -1.78
CA VAL A 48 -4.76 2.05 -1.92
C VAL A 48 -5.42 2.15 -0.55
N ALA A 49 -6.08 3.27 -0.23
CA ALA A 49 -6.88 3.45 0.98
C ALA A 49 -8.38 3.25 0.68
N LEU A 50 -9.04 2.30 1.37
CA LEU A 50 -10.41 1.86 1.07
C LEU A 50 -11.32 1.82 2.32
N PRO A 51 -12.09 2.87 2.66
CA PRO A 51 -12.28 4.15 1.96
C PRO A 51 -11.10 5.12 2.17
N ALA A 52 -11.16 6.33 1.61
CA ALA A 52 -10.06 7.32 1.58
C ALA A 52 -9.39 7.70 2.94
N TYR A 53 -9.88 7.19 4.06
CA TYR A 53 -9.36 7.42 5.42
C TYR A 53 -8.90 6.16 6.14
N GLY A 54 -9.07 4.99 5.53
CA GLY A 54 -8.63 3.73 6.13
C GLY A 54 -7.14 3.47 5.86
N TYR A 55 -6.64 2.37 6.42
CA TYR A 55 -5.26 1.95 6.23
C TYR A 55 -4.97 1.66 4.76
N SER A 56 -3.88 2.23 4.23
CA SER A 56 -3.43 1.94 2.86
C SER A 56 -2.91 0.52 2.76
N ILE A 57 -3.37 -0.20 1.74
CA ILE A 57 -2.93 -1.54 1.42
C ILE A 57 -1.92 -1.45 0.27
N PRO A 58 -0.68 -1.96 0.44
CA PRO A 58 0.29 -2.03 -0.65
C PRO A 58 -0.02 -3.23 -1.57
N PHE A 59 -0.32 -2.95 -2.82
CA PHE A 59 -0.44 -3.91 -3.91
C PHE A 59 0.89 -3.95 -4.66
N LEU A 60 1.49 -5.12 -4.78
CA LEU A 60 2.68 -5.31 -5.62
C LEU A 60 2.24 -5.76 -7.00
N MET A 61 2.77 -5.13 -8.05
CA MET A 61 2.44 -5.49 -9.44
C MET A 61 2.90 -6.91 -9.79
N GLY A 62 3.91 -7.44 -9.08
CA GLY A 62 4.36 -8.83 -9.22
C GLY A 62 3.46 -9.87 -8.54
N ALA A 63 2.41 -9.47 -7.82
CA ALA A 63 1.47 -10.41 -7.22
C ALA A 63 0.57 -11.02 -8.31
N THR A 64 0.40 -12.35 -8.27
CA THR A 64 -0.43 -13.08 -9.23
C THR A 64 -1.77 -13.51 -8.64
N GLU A 65 -1.96 -13.32 -7.34
CA GLU A 65 -3.18 -13.66 -6.61
C GLU A 65 -3.71 -12.46 -5.81
N THR A 66 -5.03 -12.36 -5.71
CA THR A 66 -5.70 -11.32 -4.92
C THR A 66 -6.34 -11.94 -3.66
N PRO A 67 -5.99 -11.48 -2.45
CA PRO A 67 -6.63 -11.90 -1.21
C PRO A 67 -8.16 -11.75 -1.27
N ARG A 68 -8.87 -12.80 -0.86
CA ARG A 68 -10.34 -12.87 -0.94
C ARG A 68 -11.06 -11.70 -0.28
N ALA A 69 -10.52 -11.19 0.83
CA ALA A 69 -11.07 -10.08 1.58
C ALA A 69 -11.12 -8.74 0.80
N LEU A 70 -10.31 -8.61 -0.26
CA LEU A 70 -10.36 -7.49 -1.20
C LEU A 70 -11.43 -7.67 -2.28
N LEU A 71 -11.79 -8.92 -2.60
CA LEU A 71 -12.78 -9.25 -3.64
C LEU A 71 -14.21 -9.24 -3.10
N ASP A 72 -14.41 -9.67 -1.85
CA ASP A 72 -15.74 -9.81 -1.25
C ASP A 72 -16.24 -8.58 -0.48
N GLY A 73 -15.43 -7.51 -0.44
CA GLY A 73 -15.76 -6.26 0.23
C GLY A 73 -15.51 -6.25 1.74
N THR A 74 -14.95 -7.32 2.32
CA THR A 74 -14.62 -7.41 3.76
C THR A 74 -13.75 -6.24 4.21
N VAL A 75 -12.70 -5.92 3.45
CA VAL A 75 -11.81 -4.77 3.74
C VAL A 75 -12.59 -3.47 3.76
N TYR A 76 -13.45 -3.24 2.76
CA TYR A 76 -14.23 -2.02 2.66
C TYR A 76 -15.18 -1.84 3.86
N VAL A 77 -15.92 -2.89 4.23
CA VAL A 77 -16.84 -2.85 5.37
C VAL A 77 -16.06 -2.63 6.67
N SER A 78 -15.01 -3.41 6.89
CA SER A 78 -14.19 -3.32 8.12
C SER A 78 -13.58 -1.93 8.30
N GLN A 79 -12.96 -1.36 7.27
CA GLN A 79 -12.39 0.00 7.35
C GLN A 79 -13.46 1.08 7.47
N LYS A 80 -14.61 0.92 6.80
CA LYS A 80 -15.73 1.88 6.88
C LYS A 80 -16.40 1.89 8.25
N GLU A 81 -16.60 0.74 8.88
CA GLU A 81 -17.25 0.62 10.18
C GLU A 81 -16.32 1.02 11.32
N SER A 82 -15.02 0.82 11.14
CA SER A 82 -13.95 1.24 12.07
C SER A 82 -13.69 2.74 12.03
N PHE A 83 -14.71 3.55 11.74
CA PHE A 83 -14.71 5.01 11.55
C PHE A 83 -14.37 5.79 12.85
N ARG A 84 -13.26 5.42 13.49
CA ARG A 84 -12.71 6.00 14.71
C ARG A 84 -11.50 6.89 14.43
N TYR A 85 -10.87 6.78 13.26
CA TYR A 85 -9.61 7.46 12.99
C TYR A 85 -9.79 8.68 12.08
N SER A 86 -9.69 9.87 12.67
CA SER A 86 -9.59 11.15 11.96
C SER A 86 -8.16 11.49 11.51
N ASP A 87 -7.19 10.67 11.90
CA ASP A 87 -5.76 10.84 11.67
C ASP A 87 -5.21 9.59 10.97
N TYR A 88 -4.58 9.81 9.83
CA TYR A 88 -4.07 8.77 8.93
C TYR A 88 -2.89 8.04 9.60
N HIS A 89 -3.11 6.84 10.15
CA HIS A 89 -2.06 6.06 10.80
C HIS A 89 -1.28 5.22 9.78
N GLN A 90 -0.22 5.81 9.22
CA GLN A 90 0.77 5.11 8.37
C GLN A 90 1.75 4.22 9.16
N SER A 91 1.80 4.34 10.48
CA SER A 91 2.83 3.71 11.31
C SER A 91 2.61 2.20 11.43
N GLY A 92 3.49 1.41 10.83
CA GLY A 92 3.53 -0.07 10.92
C GLY A 92 3.47 -0.77 9.56
N ILE A 93 2.54 -0.39 8.69
CA ILE A 93 2.38 -1.00 7.35
C ILE A 93 3.55 -0.61 6.44
N ASN A 94 3.95 0.66 6.48
CA ASN A 94 5.07 1.17 5.66
C ASN A 94 6.40 0.50 6.01
N ASP A 95 6.67 0.22 7.28
CA ASP A 95 7.94 -0.37 7.70
C ASP A 95 8.01 -1.85 7.32
N LYS A 96 6.92 -2.60 7.52
CA LYS A 96 6.81 -3.99 7.04
C LYS A 96 6.93 -4.10 5.52
N TRP A 97 6.33 -3.15 4.79
CA TRP A 97 6.40 -3.13 3.33
C TRP A 97 7.83 -2.81 2.85
N LYS A 98 8.50 -1.84 3.47
CA LYS A 98 9.91 -1.51 3.17
C LYS A 98 10.80 -2.72 3.41
N GLU A 99 10.68 -3.36 4.58
CA GLU A 99 11.46 -4.55 4.92
C GLU A 99 11.26 -5.67 3.89
N PHE A 100 10.00 -5.96 3.55
CA PHE A 100 9.67 -6.96 2.53
C PHE A 100 10.24 -6.61 1.16
N LEU A 101 10.13 -5.35 0.72
CA LEU A 101 10.66 -4.91 -0.57
C LEU A 101 12.18 -5.05 -0.66
N TYR A 102 12.90 -4.65 0.40
CA TYR A 102 14.36 -4.79 0.41
C TYR A 102 14.77 -6.26 0.34
N ALA A 103 14.10 -7.14 1.09
CA ALA A 103 14.36 -8.57 1.04
C ALA A 103 14.06 -9.16 -0.34
N THR A 104 12.92 -8.81 -0.94
CA THR A 104 12.50 -9.29 -2.27
C THR A 104 13.45 -8.81 -3.37
N ARG A 105 13.90 -7.56 -3.30
CA ARG A 105 14.89 -7.02 -4.25
C ARG A 105 16.22 -7.78 -4.21
N ASN A 106 16.68 -8.16 -3.02
CA ASN A 106 17.90 -8.96 -2.89
C ASN A 106 17.72 -10.32 -3.56
N GLN A 107 16.59 -10.99 -3.32
CA GLN A 107 16.28 -12.29 -3.95
C GLN A 107 16.22 -12.18 -5.48
N LEU A 108 15.57 -11.14 -6.02
CA LEU A 108 15.52 -10.90 -7.47
C LEU A 108 16.92 -10.66 -8.07
N THR A 109 17.78 -9.94 -7.35
CA THR A 109 19.16 -9.66 -7.80
C THR A 109 20.01 -10.94 -7.85
N GLU A 110 19.69 -11.91 -7.01
CA GLU A 110 20.29 -13.25 -7.01
C GLU A 110 19.67 -14.18 -8.08
N GLY A 111 18.64 -13.73 -8.79
CA GLY A 111 17.94 -14.50 -9.83
C GLY A 111 16.88 -15.47 -9.30
N ASN A 112 16.45 -15.31 -8.05
CA ASN A 112 15.42 -16.17 -7.46
C ASN A 112 14.01 -15.77 -7.92
N ASP A 113 13.12 -16.76 -8.03
CA ASP A 113 11.68 -16.52 -8.19
C ASP A 113 11.08 -16.12 -6.84
N VAL A 114 10.35 -14.99 -6.83
CA VAL A 114 9.78 -14.38 -5.63
C VAL A 114 8.25 -14.40 -5.62
N THR A 115 7.62 -15.04 -6.61
CA THR A 115 6.15 -15.00 -6.81
C THR A 115 5.38 -15.44 -5.57
N GLU A 116 5.76 -16.57 -4.97
CA GLU A 116 5.11 -17.09 -3.76
C GLU A 116 5.27 -16.13 -2.57
N SER A 117 6.48 -15.60 -2.37
CA SER A 117 6.78 -14.63 -1.31
C SER A 117 5.96 -13.35 -1.44
N ILE A 118 5.76 -12.86 -2.67
CA ILE A 118 4.93 -11.69 -2.97
C ILE A 118 3.46 -11.96 -2.63
N ASN A 119 2.89 -13.08 -3.12
CA ASN A 119 1.50 -13.41 -2.84
C ASN A 119 1.25 -13.60 -1.34
N LYS A 120 2.17 -14.26 -0.64
CA LYS A 120 2.11 -14.45 0.81
C LYS A 120 2.15 -13.12 1.54
N ASN A 121 3.10 -12.23 1.20
CA ASN A 121 3.18 -10.92 1.85
C ASN A 121 1.93 -10.08 1.61
N PHE A 122 1.37 -10.15 0.39
CA PHE A 122 0.15 -9.42 0.07
C PHE A 122 -1.03 -9.87 0.95
N LEU A 123 -1.18 -11.18 1.16
CA LEU A 123 -2.17 -11.71 2.09
C LEU A 123 -1.92 -11.23 3.53
N GLU A 124 -0.69 -11.35 4.03
CA GLU A 124 -0.31 -10.92 5.39
C GLU A 124 -0.56 -9.43 5.63
N MET A 125 -0.34 -8.59 4.61
CA MET A 125 -0.62 -7.15 4.67
C MET A 125 -2.12 -6.87 4.77
N VAL A 126 -2.94 -7.57 4.00
CA VAL A 126 -4.40 -7.45 4.08
C VAL A 126 -4.90 -7.91 5.46
N GLU A 127 -4.38 -9.02 5.98
CA GLU A 127 -4.73 -9.52 7.31
C GLU A 127 -4.31 -8.56 8.43
N LEU A 128 -3.11 -7.98 8.34
CA LEU A 128 -2.63 -6.96 9.26
C LEU A 128 -3.60 -5.77 9.27
N VAL A 129 -3.96 -5.27 8.08
CA VAL A 129 -4.91 -4.18 7.94
C VAL A 129 -6.25 -4.52 8.58
N LEU A 130 -6.81 -5.72 8.33
CA LEU A 130 -8.05 -6.15 8.99
C LEU A 130 -7.92 -6.26 10.51
N SER A 131 -6.75 -6.67 11.02
CA SER A 131 -6.50 -6.77 12.47
C SER A 131 -6.44 -5.39 13.16
N MET A 132 -5.98 -4.36 12.45
CA MET A 132 -5.91 -2.98 12.95
C MET A 132 -7.28 -2.29 12.99
N ASN A 133 -8.29 -2.86 12.33
CA ASN A 133 -9.67 -2.37 12.29
C ASN A 133 -10.58 -3.09 13.33
N LYS A 134 -10.01 -3.68 14.38
CA LYS A 134 -10.77 -4.34 15.47
C LYS A 134 -10.86 -3.47 16.72
#